data_AF-A0AAU6HXQ0-F1
#
_entry.id   AF-A0AAU6HXQ0-F1
#
_cell.length_a   1.000
_cell.length_b   1.000
_cell.length_c   1.000
_cell.angle_alpha   90.00
_cell.angle_beta   90.00
_cell.angle_gamma   90.00
#
_symmetry.space_group_name_H-M   'P 1'
#
loop_
_entity.id
_entity.type
_entity.pdbx_description
1 polymer ?
#
loop_
_entity_poly.entity_id
_entity_poly.type
_entity_poly.pdbx_seq_one_letter_code
_entity_poly.pdbx_strand_id
1 'polypeptide(L)'
;MGKGKRLRAQRVKDQSARRTRELAPEPSRPVSTDDMGGGRMSSYTRREISKQVYAWMILLSYLEGALDGADGLPENLFAPQTPDESDEDYAARIKTDRLVVETQAMAGSPAEQVAEVLSSWVPRSLVPGVVDHLAAEGLRQLDTATPDPDQWQAGARPLLGILCPPKHWEAALDQLEALSTSRLKINDVTAGHLTGQPVATVHAAAALVTWLYGRPDIIADPAAARLELAEKAGKFGEFVF
;
A
#
# COMPACT_ATOMS: atom_id res chain seq x y z
N MET A 1 -23.34 -7.50 53.96
CA MET A 1 -24.14 -8.09 52.86
C MET A 1 -24.51 -6.97 51.89
N GLY A 2 -24.02 -6.83 50.66
CA GLY A 2 -23.38 -7.80 49.78
C GLY A 2 -24.06 -7.93 48.40
N LYS A 3 -24.97 -7.03 48.01
CA LYS A 3 -25.77 -7.16 46.76
C LYS A 3 -25.49 -6.12 45.66
N GLY A 4 -24.78 -5.02 45.95
CA GLY A 4 -24.48 -3.97 44.96
C GLY A 4 -23.22 -4.18 44.11
N LYS A 5 -22.19 -4.88 44.63
CA LYS A 5 -20.93 -5.11 43.90
C LYS A 5 -20.98 -6.27 42.90
N ARG A 6 -21.94 -7.19 43.03
CA ARG A 6 -22.08 -8.35 42.12
C ARG A 6 -22.69 -7.99 40.76
N LEU A 7 -23.58 -6.99 40.69
CA LEU A 7 -24.22 -6.59 39.42
C LEU A 7 -23.27 -5.84 38.47
N ARG A 8 -22.28 -5.10 38.99
CA ARG A 8 -21.25 -4.45 38.15
C ARG A 8 -20.22 -5.45 37.61
N ALA A 9 -19.83 -6.46 38.39
CA ALA A 9 -18.91 -7.50 37.92
C ALA A 9 -19.54 -8.43 36.86
N GLN A 10 -20.86 -8.61 36.89
CA GLN A 10 -21.57 -9.44 35.90
C GLN A 10 -21.78 -8.69 34.57
N ARG A 11 -22.05 -7.38 34.59
CA ARG A 11 -22.11 -6.55 33.36
C ARG A 11 -20.76 -6.41 32.64
N VAL A 12 -19.65 -6.44 33.37
CA VAL A 12 -18.30 -6.41 32.76
C VAL A 12 -17.95 -7.79 32.14
N LYS A 13 -18.43 -8.89 32.73
CA LYS A 13 -18.23 -10.23 32.15
C LYS A 13 -19.03 -10.44 30.86
N ASP A 14 -20.27 -9.94 30.79
CA ASP A 14 -21.09 -10.03 29.57
C ASP A 14 -20.63 -9.07 28.45
N GLN A 15 -19.95 -7.95 28.77
CA GLN A 15 -19.28 -7.14 27.75
C GLN A 15 -17.97 -7.77 27.26
N SER A 16 -17.27 -8.54 28.10
CA SER A 16 -16.06 -9.28 27.69
C SER A 16 -16.34 -10.56 26.89
N ALA A 17 -17.56 -11.13 27.01
CA ALA A 17 -17.97 -12.36 26.32
C ALA A 17 -18.66 -12.12 24.95
N ARG A 18 -18.85 -10.86 24.53
CA ARG A 18 -19.31 -10.48 23.17
C ARG A 18 -18.18 -10.16 22.20
N ARG A 19 -16.92 -10.35 22.59
CA ARG A 19 -15.75 -10.32 21.68
C ARG A 19 -15.44 -11.70 21.09
N THR A 20 -16.48 -12.49 20.85
CA THR A 20 -16.36 -13.75 20.12
C THR A 20 -16.72 -13.48 18.67
N ARG A 21 -15.69 -13.19 17.87
CA ARG A 21 -15.54 -13.67 16.49
C ARG A 21 -16.83 -13.61 15.65
N GLU A 22 -17.26 -12.40 15.28
CA GLU A 22 -18.09 -12.26 14.07
C GLU A 22 -17.14 -12.43 12.88
N LEU A 23 -17.16 -13.63 12.31
CA LEU A 23 -16.70 -13.89 10.96
C LEU A 23 -17.45 -12.91 10.05
N ALA A 24 -16.71 -12.21 9.18
CA ALA A 24 -17.31 -11.42 8.11
C ALA A 24 -18.28 -12.33 7.32
N PRO A 25 -19.54 -11.92 7.07
CA PRO A 25 -20.34 -12.61 6.09
C PRO A 25 -19.65 -12.46 4.73
N GLU A 26 -19.44 -13.57 4.03
CA GLU A 26 -19.00 -13.51 2.63
C GLU A 26 -19.94 -12.61 1.83
N PRO A 27 -19.43 -11.78 0.90
CA PRO A 27 -20.28 -11.04 -0.02
C PRO A 27 -20.88 -12.02 -1.04
N SER A 28 -21.93 -12.73 -0.65
CA SER A 28 -22.67 -13.65 -1.51
C SER A 28 -23.72 -12.89 -2.34
N ARG A 29 -23.28 -11.98 -3.24
CA ARG A 29 -24.00 -11.47 -4.44
C ARG A 29 -23.35 -10.17 -4.97
N PRO A 30 -23.47 -9.90 -6.29
CA PRO A 30 -23.12 -8.58 -6.82
C PRO A 30 -23.98 -7.52 -6.12
N VAL A 31 -23.35 -6.44 -5.68
CA VAL A 31 -24.02 -5.30 -5.05
C VAL A 31 -24.98 -4.71 -6.09
N SER A 32 -26.28 -4.88 -5.84
CA SER A 32 -27.34 -4.28 -6.67
C SER A 32 -27.21 -2.76 -6.64
N THR A 33 -27.19 -2.14 -7.82
CA THR A 33 -27.17 -0.68 -8.01
C THR A 33 -28.54 -0.03 -7.84
N ASP A 34 -29.59 -0.80 -7.54
CA ASP A 34 -30.98 -0.31 -7.53
C ASP A 34 -31.41 0.42 -6.24
N ASP A 35 -30.58 0.47 -5.19
CA ASP A 35 -30.88 1.21 -3.96
C ASP A 35 -30.27 2.63 -3.94
N MET A 36 -30.11 3.27 -5.10
CA MET A 36 -29.69 4.67 -5.23
C MET A 36 -30.87 5.66 -5.07
N GLY A 37 -31.78 5.37 -4.15
CA GLY A 37 -32.94 6.20 -3.80
C GLY A 37 -32.85 6.74 -2.37
N GLY A 38 -32.07 7.79 -2.14
CA GLY A 38 -32.16 8.63 -0.92
C GLY A 38 -31.57 8.09 0.39
N GLY A 39 -30.87 6.95 0.39
CA GLY A 39 -30.29 6.35 1.59
C GLY A 39 -28.82 6.74 1.81
N ARG A 40 -28.48 7.35 2.95
CA ARG A 40 -27.08 7.51 3.37
C ARG A 40 -26.43 6.12 3.45
N MET A 41 -25.32 5.92 2.74
CA MET A 41 -24.52 4.70 2.83
C MET A 41 -24.20 4.34 4.29
N SER A 42 -24.20 3.03 4.58
CA SER A 42 -23.78 2.53 5.89
C SER A 42 -22.32 2.90 6.18
N SER A 43 -21.98 3.10 7.46
CA SER A 43 -20.60 3.41 7.88
C SER A 43 -19.60 2.31 7.50
N TYR A 44 -20.06 1.05 7.49
CA TYR A 44 -19.27 -0.09 7.01
C TYR A 44 -19.00 0.02 5.50
N THR A 45 -20.04 0.22 4.69
CA THR A 45 -19.90 0.36 3.24
C THR A 45 -18.98 1.53 2.89
N ARG A 46 -19.14 2.68 3.57
CA ARG A 46 -18.25 3.82 3.41
C ARG A 46 -16.80 3.45 3.70
N ARG A 47 -16.56 2.74 4.82
CA ARG A 47 -15.22 2.30 5.21
C ARG A 47 -14.57 1.39 4.16
N GLU A 48 -15.31 0.44 3.61
CA GLU A 48 -14.79 -0.46 2.56
C GLU A 48 -14.48 0.29 1.26
N ILE A 49 -15.35 1.22 0.85
CA ILE A 49 -15.09 2.08 -0.31
C ILE A 49 -13.87 2.98 -0.06
N SER A 50 -13.74 3.56 1.13
CA SER A 50 -12.58 4.40 1.49
C SER A 50 -11.26 3.65 1.32
N LYS A 51 -11.16 2.39 1.77
CA LYS A 51 -9.92 1.61 1.60
C LYS A 51 -9.53 1.45 0.12
N GLN A 52 -10.51 1.17 -0.74
CA GLN A 52 -10.29 1.01 -2.18
C GLN A 52 -9.83 2.31 -2.83
N VAL A 53 -10.55 3.40 -2.53
CA VAL A 53 -10.22 4.74 -3.06
C VAL A 53 -8.81 5.15 -2.63
N TYR A 54 -8.45 4.98 -1.34
CA TYR A 54 -7.10 5.27 -0.89
C TYR A 54 -6.05 4.43 -1.61
N ALA A 55 -6.28 3.12 -1.76
CA ALA A 55 -5.37 2.25 -2.49
C ALA A 55 -5.17 2.70 -3.95
N TRP A 56 -6.25 3.05 -4.65
CA TRP A 56 -6.16 3.54 -6.02
C TRP A 56 -5.46 4.89 -6.13
N MET A 57 -5.75 5.83 -5.23
CA MET A 57 -5.07 7.12 -5.23
C MET A 57 -3.57 6.98 -4.94
N ILE A 58 -3.19 6.15 -3.98
CA ILE A 58 -1.77 5.81 -3.71
C ILE A 58 -1.11 5.28 -4.97
N LEU A 59 -1.74 4.30 -5.62
CA LEU A 59 -1.20 3.67 -6.80
C LEU A 59 -1.09 4.65 -7.99
N LEU A 60 -2.08 5.52 -8.19
CA LEU A 60 -2.03 6.59 -9.20
C LEU A 60 -0.87 7.54 -8.93
N SER A 61 -0.68 7.98 -7.69
CA SER A 61 0.44 8.85 -7.35
C SER A 61 1.77 8.19 -7.72
N TYR A 62 1.96 6.90 -7.42
CA TYR A 62 3.17 6.18 -7.82
C TYR A 62 3.30 6.03 -9.34
N LEU A 63 2.20 5.80 -10.06
CA LEU A 63 2.21 5.69 -11.52
C LEU A 63 2.54 7.01 -12.19
N GLU A 64 1.98 8.12 -11.71
CA GLU A 64 2.30 9.48 -12.14
C GLU A 64 3.75 9.82 -11.78
N GLY A 65 4.16 9.57 -10.54
CA GLY A 65 5.53 9.77 -10.09
C GLY A 65 6.56 8.95 -10.87
N ALA A 66 6.22 7.74 -11.33
CA ALA A 66 7.11 6.95 -12.19
C ALA A 66 7.26 7.54 -13.61
N LEU A 67 6.26 8.27 -14.10
CA LEU A 67 6.30 8.94 -15.41
C LEU A 67 7.03 10.28 -15.33
N ASP A 68 6.76 11.05 -14.27
CA ASP A 68 7.30 12.40 -14.06
C ASP A 68 8.69 12.37 -13.40
N GLY A 69 8.92 11.41 -12.51
CA GLY A 69 10.06 11.34 -11.58
C GLY A 69 11.18 10.39 -12.00
N ALA A 70 11.13 9.80 -13.20
CA ALA A 70 12.29 9.13 -13.79
C ALA A 70 13.39 10.14 -14.18
N ASP A 71 13.07 11.43 -14.31
CA ASP A 71 14.05 12.47 -14.59
C ASP A 71 14.91 12.78 -13.36
N GLY A 72 16.12 12.20 -13.32
CA GLY A 72 17.19 12.56 -12.40
C GLY A 72 17.39 11.64 -11.19
N LEU A 73 16.56 10.62 -10.99
CA LEU A 73 16.87 9.53 -10.06
C LEU A 73 17.83 8.53 -10.74
N PRO A 74 18.87 8.03 -10.04
CA PRO A 74 19.71 6.97 -10.56
C PRO A 74 18.89 5.73 -10.95
N GLU A 75 19.15 5.15 -12.12
CA GLU A 75 18.47 3.92 -12.58
C GLU A 75 18.68 2.75 -11.60
N ASN A 76 19.80 2.76 -10.88
CA ASN A 76 20.19 1.76 -9.90
C ASN A 76 19.97 2.22 -8.44
N LEU A 77 19.09 3.21 -8.21
CA LEU A 77 18.79 3.70 -6.87
C LEU A 77 18.35 2.55 -5.96
N PHE A 78 19.12 2.33 -4.89
CA PHE A 78 18.92 1.23 -3.94
C PHE A 78 18.96 -0.18 -4.56
N ALA A 79 19.55 -0.33 -5.75
CA ALA A 79 19.73 -1.63 -6.37
C ALA A 79 20.54 -2.56 -5.44
N PRO A 80 20.27 -3.88 -5.45
CA PRO A 80 21.07 -4.86 -4.73
C PRO A 80 22.57 -4.74 -5.03
N GLN A 81 23.40 -5.27 -4.13
CA GLN A 81 24.85 -5.35 -4.36
C GLN A 81 25.13 -6.24 -5.57
N THR A 82 26.01 -5.78 -6.46
CA THR A 82 26.43 -6.61 -7.61
C THR A 82 27.55 -7.58 -7.17
N PRO A 83 27.73 -8.73 -7.86
CA PRO A 83 28.74 -9.72 -7.46
C PRO A 83 30.20 -9.21 -7.45
N ASP A 84 30.46 -8.12 -8.17
CA ASP A 84 31.75 -7.44 -8.32
C ASP A 84 31.91 -6.21 -7.41
N GLU A 85 30.84 -5.78 -6.72
CA GLU A 85 30.85 -4.62 -5.83
C GLU A 85 31.30 -5.05 -4.43
N SER A 86 32.31 -4.36 -3.89
CA SER A 86 32.75 -4.61 -2.50
C SER A 86 31.70 -4.12 -1.50
N ASP A 87 31.71 -4.67 -0.28
CA ASP A 87 30.79 -4.24 0.78
C ASP A 87 30.94 -2.73 1.10
N GLU A 88 32.17 -2.20 1.00
CA GLU A 88 32.46 -0.78 1.22
C GLU A 88 31.88 0.09 0.09
N ASP A 89 32.04 -0.33 -1.16
CA ASP A 89 31.50 0.38 -2.32
C ASP A 89 29.96 0.36 -2.30
N TYR A 90 29.37 -0.79 -1.96
CA TYR A 90 27.92 -0.92 -1.80
C TYR A 90 27.39 0.01 -0.70
N ALA A 91 28.03 0.01 0.47
CA ALA A 91 27.63 0.88 1.57
C ALA A 91 27.75 2.36 1.20
N ALA A 92 28.81 2.75 0.48
CA ALA A 92 29.02 4.12 0.01
C ALA A 92 27.95 4.54 -1.02
N ARG A 93 27.59 3.65 -1.95
CA ARG A 93 26.52 3.88 -2.93
C ARG A 93 25.17 4.05 -2.25
N ILE A 94 24.76 3.11 -1.39
CA ILE A 94 23.48 3.21 -0.66
C ILE A 94 23.41 4.47 0.19
N LYS A 95 24.52 4.89 0.81
CA LYS A 95 24.58 6.15 1.54
C LYS A 95 24.35 7.36 0.63
N THR A 96 24.93 7.34 -0.57
CA THR A 96 24.77 8.40 -1.57
C THR A 96 23.33 8.45 -2.08
N ASP A 97 22.74 7.29 -2.38
CA ASP A 97 21.34 7.16 -2.80
C ASP A 97 20.39 7.76 -1.77
N ARG A 98 20.60 7.47 -0.48
CA ARG A 98 19.81 8.06 0.62
C ARG A 98 19.92 9.58 0.63
N LEU A 99 21.13 10.11 0.49
CA LEU A 99 21.37 11.55 0.50
C LEU A 99 20.70 12.26 -0.68
N VAL A 100 20.70 11.65 -1.87
CA VAL A 100 20.03 12.19 -3.07
C VAL A 100 18.54 12.36 -2.79
N VAL A 101 17.89 11.32 -2.30
CA VAL A 101 16.45 11.37 -2.07
C VAL A 101 16.09 12.27 -0.88
N GLU A 102 16.89 12.29 0.19
CA GLU A 102 16.72 13.25 1.30
C GLU A 102 16.85 14.70 0.83
N THR A 103 17.81 14.99 -0.04
CA THR A 103 18.02 16.33 -0.60
C THR A 103 16.86 16.75 -1.48
N GLN A 104 16.34 15.84 -2.31
CA GLN A 104 15.15 16.10 -3.11
C GLN A 104 13.93 16.38 -2.22
N ALA A 105 13.72 15.56 -1.18
CA ALA A 105 12.67 15.76 -0.19
C ALA A 105 12.72 17.17 0.41
N MET A 106 13.89 17.58 0.91
CA MET A 106 14.11 18.93 1.48
C MET A 106 13.92 20.09 0.49
N ALA A 107 14.05 19.84 -0.82
CA ALA A 107 13.79 20.82 -1.86
C ALA A 107 12.29 21.00 -2.18
N GLY A 108 11.41 20.29 -1.49
CA GLY A 108 9.96 20.32 -1.69
C GLY A 108 9.45 19.24 -2.65
N SER A 109 10.01 18.03 -2.58
CA SER A 109 9.65 16.99 -3.55
C SER A 109 8.19 16.51 -3.43
N PRO A 110 7.63 15.99 -4.53
CA PRO A 110 6.37 15.24 -4.52
C PRO A 110 6.33 14.14 -3.46
N ALA A 111 7.47 13.59 -3.03
CA ALA A 111 7.54 12.56 -1.99
C ALA A 111 7.08 13.04 -0.61
N GLU A 112 7.47 14.25 -0.21
CA GLU A 112 7.05 14.81 1.08
C GLU A 112 5.57 15.20 1.04
N GLN A 113 5.12 15.79 -0.07
CA GLN A 113 3.71 16.13 -0.27
C GLN A 113 2.85 14.87 -0.26
N VAL A 114 3.23 13.82 -0.99
CA VAL A 114 2.54 12.54 -0.97
C VAL A 114 2.66 11.86 0.40
N ALA A 115 3.79 11.90 1.09
CA ALA A 115 3.88 11.32 2.43
C ALA A 115 2.99 12.04 3.47
N GLU A 116 2.94 13.37 3.44
CA GLU A 116 2.05 14.19 4.27
C GLU A 116 0.57 13.94 3.91
N VAL A 117 0.29 13.87 2.61
CA VAL A 117 -1.03 13.53 2.07
C VAL A 117 -1.44 12.12 2.46
N LEU A 118 -0.60 11.09 2.30
CA LEU A 118 -0.92 9.71 2.68
C LEU A 118 -1.07 9.52 4.18
N SER A 119 -0.22 10.19 4.97
CA SER A 119 -0.30 10.16 6.43
C SER A 119 -1.49 10.94 6.99
N SER A 120 -2.01 11.93 6.24
CA SER A 120 -3.25 12.66 6.58
C SER A 120 -4.51 12.02 5.99
N TRP A 121 -4.41 11.31 4.87
CA TRP A 121 -5.56 10.77 4.13
C TRP A 121 -5.96 9.39 4.62
N VAL A 122 -5.03 8.50 4.99
CA VAL A 122 -5.38 7.14 5.41
C VAL A 122 -5.40 7.03 6.93
N PRO A 123 -6.58 6.91 7.58
CA PRO A 123 -6.63 6.60 9.01
C PRO A 123 -5.87 5.30 9.29
N ARG A 124 -5.05 5.26 10.35
CA ARG A 124 -4.26 4.06 10.71
C ARG A 124 -5.08 2.77 10.75
N SER A 125 -6.35 2.85 11.17
CA SER A 125 -7.28 1.71 11.22
C SER A 125 -7.72 1.16 9.86
N LEU A 126 -7.42 1.86 8.76
CA LEU A 126 -7.72 1.45 7.39
C LEU A 126 -6.49 0.93 6.65
N VAL A 127 -5.27 1.25 7.12
CA VAL A 127 -4.02 0.91 6.42
C VAL A 127 -3.92 -0.58 6.07
N PRO A 128 -4.26 -1.55 6.95
CA PRO A 128 -4.22 -2.95 6.56
C PRO A 128 -5.10 -3.27 5.35
N GLY A 129 -6.33 -2.73 5.33
CA GLY A 129 -7.25 -2.92 4.21
C GLY A 129 -6.80 -2.20 2.94
N VAL A 130 -6.08 -1.07 3.05
CA VAL A 130 -5.46 -0.41 1.89
C VAL A 130 -4.38 -1.30 1.29
N VAL A 131 -3.52 -1.90 2.12
CA VAL A 131 -2.49 -2.85 1.68
C VAL A 131 -3.13 -4.08 1.03
N ASP A 132 -4.21 -4.62 1.60
CA ASP A 132 -4.95 -5.73 1.01
C ASP A 132 -5.46 -5.39 -0.41
N HIS A 133 -5.98 -4.18 -0.62
CA HIS A 133 -6.46 -3.74 -1.93
C HIS A 133 -5.32 -3.51 -2.94
N LEU A 134 -4.19 -2.94 -2.51
CA LEU A 134 -2.99 -2.83 -3.36
C LEU A 134 -2.47 -4.22 -3.76
N ALA A 135 -2.36 -5.13 -2.79
CA ALA A 135 -1.94 -6.50 -3.03
C ALA A 135 -2.90 -7.22 -3.99
N ALA A 136 -4.22 -7.05 -3.81
CA ALA A 136 -5.22 -7.61 -4.72
C ALA A 136 -5.10 -7.06 -6.15
N GLU A 137 -4.79 -5.76 -6.32
CA GLU A 137 -4.51 -5.18 -7.63
C GLU A 137 -3.32 -5.88 -8.30
N GLY A 138 -2.20 -6.01 -7.59
CA GLY A 138 -1.01 -6.67 -8.13
C GLY A 138 -1.23 -8.16 -8.41
N LEU A 139 -1.94 -8.88 -7.53
CA LEU A 139 -2.27 -10.29 -7.72
C LEU A 139 -3.06 -10.53 -9.01
N ARG A 140 -4.00 -9.64 -9.36
CA ARG A 140 -4.74 -9.75 -10.63
C ARG A 140 -3.82 -9.66 -11.85
N GLN A 141 -2.76 -8.87 -11.78
CA GLN A 141 -1.77 -8.76 -12.86
C GLN A 141 -0.78 -9.94 -12.85
N LEU A 142 -0.50 -10.52 -11.69
CA LEU A 142 0.38 -11.69 -11.58
C LEU A 142 -0.25 -12.99 -12.10
N ASP A 143 -1.59 -13.03 -12.22
CA ASP A 143 -2.31 -14.13 -12.84
C ASP A 143 -2.12 -14.15 -14.37
N THR A 144 -1.79 -13.01 -14.99
CA THR A 144 -1.52 -12.92 -16.44
C THR A 144 -0.05 -13.15 -16.78
N ALA A 145 0.87 -12.78 -15.89
CA ALA A 145 2.30 -12.98 -16.06
C ALA A 145 3.01 -13.22 -14.73
N THR A 146 4.00 -14.12 -14.72
CA THR A 146 4.81 -14.39 -13.52
C THR A 146 6.21 -13.81 -13.73
N PRO A 147 6.48 -12.57 -13.27
CA PRO A 147 7.83 -12.01 -13.30
C PRO A 147 8.74 -12.78 -12.35
N ASP A 148 10.03 -12.79 -12.68
CA ASP A 148 11.06 -13.27 -11.77
C ASP A 148 11.07 -12.40 -10.49
N PRO A 149 11.03 -12.99 -9.28
CA PRO A 149 10.97 -12.23 -8.03
C PRO A 149 12.14 -11.25 -7.84
N ASP A 150 13.34 -11.63 -8.25
CA ASP A 150 14.53 -10.79 -8.10
C ASP A 150 14.46 -9.61 -9.07
N GLN A 151 14.04 -9.85 -10.31
CA GLN A 151 13.81 -8.78 -11.29
C GLN A 151 12.72 -7.81 -10.82
N TRP A 152 11.62 -8.34 -10.28
CA TRP A 152 10.51 -7.53 -9.78
C TRP A 152 10.92 -6.69 -8.57
N GLN A 153 11.65 -7.29 -7.62
CA GLN A 153 12.20 -6.58 -6.46
C GLN A 153 13.17 -5.48 -6.90
N ALA A 154 14.14 -5.81 -7.77
CA ALA A 154 15.14 -4.87 -8.25
C ALA A 154 14.51 -3.68 -8.98
N GLY A 155 13.49 -3.94 -9.82
CA GLY A 155 12.80 -2.89 -10.55
C GLY A 155 11.85 -2.03 -9.70
N ALA A 156 11.30 -2.56 -8.61
CA ALA A 156 10.43 -1.82 -7.70
C ALA A 156 11.21 -0.93 -6.71
N ARG A 157 12.46 -1.29 -6.38
CA ARG A 157 13.31 -0.56 -5.41
C ARG A 157 13.47 0.93 -5.73
N PRO A 158 13.84 1.34 -6.96
CA PRO A 158 13.99 2.76 -7.30
C PRO A 158 12.70 3.57 -7.10
N LEU A 159 11.53 2.94 -7.28
CA LEU A 159 10.22 3.61 -7.15
C LEU A 159 9.94 4.07 -5.71
N LEU A 160 10.57 3.47 -4.70
CA LEU A 160 10.49 3.96 -3.32
C LEU A 160 11.10 5.36 -3.19
N GLY A 161 12.15 5.67 -3.95
CA GLY A 161 12.78 6.99 -3.93
C GLY A 161 11.89 8.13 -4.44
N ILE A 162 10.83 7.80 -5.18
CA ILE A 162 9.92 8.79 -5.75
C ILE A 162 8.96 9.33 -4.68
N LEU A 163 8.33 8.45 -3.89
CA LEU A 163 7.21 8.82 -3.00
C LEU A 163 7.29 8.27 -1.57
N CYS A 164 8.23 7.38 -1.26
CA CYS A 164 8.41 6.95 0.12
C CYS A 164 9.24 8.02 0.86
N PRO A 165 8.85 8.45 2.06
CA PRO A 165 9.66 9.40 2.82
C PRO A 165 10.88 8.71 3.50
N PRO A 166 12.00 9.44 3.69
CA PRO A 166 13.26 8.91 4.21
C PRO A 166 13.14 8.03 5.46
N LYS A 167 12.35 8.50 6.42
CA LYS A 167 12.10 7.84 7.72
C LYS A 167 11.46 6.45 7.62
N HIS A 168 10.92 6.07 6.46
CA HIS A 168 10.25 4.79 6.25
C HIS A 168 10.98 3.86 5.28
N TRP A 169 12.09 4.29 4.66
CA TRP A 169 12.72 3.52 3.58
C TRP A 169 13.28 2.18 3.99
N GLU A 170 14.05 2.11 5.08
CA GLU A 170 14.65 0.83 5.49
C GLU A 170 13.56 -0.21 5.73
N ALA A 171 12.53 0.18 6.50
CA ALA A 171 11.36 -0.66 6.70
C ALA A 171 10.64 -0.98 5.39
N ALA A 172 10.54 -0.04 4.44
CA ALA A 172 9.87 -0.26 3.17
C ALA A 172 10.64 -1.23 2.27
N LEU A 173 11.97 -1.20 2.29
CA LEU A 173 12.83 -2.16 1.58
C LEU A 173 12.65 -3.57 2.14
N ASP A 174 12.65 -3.72 3.47
CA ASP A 174 12.37 -5.00 4.13
C ASP A 174 10.98 -5.53 3.77
N GLN A 175 9.97 -4.65 3.75
CA GLN A 175 8.61 -5.02 3.34
C GLN A 175 8.50 -5.37 1.86
N LEU A 176 9.25 -4.68 1.00
CA LEU A 176 9.26 -4.93 -0.43
C LEU A 176 9.80 -6.33 -0.72
N GLU A 177 10.87 -6.75 -0.04
CA GLU A 177 11.40 -8.11 -0.12
C GLU A 177 10.42 -9.18 0.39
N ALA A 178 9.81 -8.93 1.55
CA ALA A 178 8.82 -9.85 2.11
C ALA A 178 7.59 -10.02 1.20
N LEU A 179 7.11 -8.92 0.62
CA LEU A 179 5.96 -8.89 -0.29
C LEU A 179 6.28 -9.51 -1.65
N SER A 180 7.45 -9.23 -2.25
CA SER A 180 7.83 -9.86 -3.53
C SER A 180 7.98 -11.37 -3.37
N THR A 181 8.65 -11.84 -2.31
CA THR A 181 8.84 -13.26 -2.00
C THR A 181 7.52 -13.99 -1.80
N SER A 182 6.58 -13.36 -1.10
CA SER A 182 5.24 -13.90 -0.89
C SER A 182 4.29 -13.69 -2.08
N ARG A 183 4.75 -13.07 -3.17
CA ARG A 183 3.93 -12.65 -4.32
C ARG A 183 2.69 -11.87 -3.90
N LEU A 184 2.90 -10.85 -3.06
CA LEU A 184 1.86 -9.99 -2.46
C LEU A 184 0.85 -10.72 -1.56
N LYS A 185 1.04 -12.02 -1.25
CA LYS A 185 0.17 -12.71 -0.30
C LYS A 185 0.50 -12.29 1.12
N ILE A 186 -0.48 -11.69 1.80
CA ILE A 186 -0.34 -11.30 3.21
C ILE A 186 -0.41 -12.56 4.09
N ASN A 187 0.75 -13.04 4.55
CA ASN A 187 0.89 -14.15 5.50
C ASN A 187 1.10 -13.62 6.93
N ASP A 188 1.21 -14.50 7.93
CA ASP A 188 1.37 -14.10 9.34
C ASP A 188 2.63 -13.23 9.60
N VAL A 189 3.72 -13.43 8.83
CA VAL A 189 4.95 -12.65 8.93
C VAL A 189 4.73 -11.24 8.38
N THR A 190 4.17 -11.13 7.17
CA THR A 190 3.84 -9.85 6.54
C THR A 190 2.77 -9.09 7.33
N ALA A 191 1.78 -9.80 7.89
CA ALA A 191 0.75 -9.23 8.76
C ALA A 191 1.36 -8.69 10.07
N GLY A 192 2.34 -9.40 10.65
CA GLY A 192 3.10 -8.94 11.80
C GLY A 192 3.83 -7.63 11.51
N HIS A 193 4.59 -7.58 10.41
CA HIS A 193 5.30 -6.36 10.01
C HIS A 193 4.38 -5.17 9.69
N LEU A 194 3.25 -5.43 9.01
CA LEU A 194 2.22 -4.43 8.72
C LEU A 194 1.69 -3.74 9.97
N THR A 195 1.57 -4.46 11.09
CA THR A 195 1.15 -3.84 12.36
C THR A 195 2.21 -2.93 12.98
N GLY A 196 3.50 -3.22 12.75
CA GLY A 196 4.62 -2.43 13.26
C GLY A 196 4.99 -1.22 12.40
N GLN A 197 4.93 -1.37 11.07
CA GLN A 197 5.39 -0.37 10.09
C GLN A 197 4.39 -0.17 8.94
N PRO A 198 3.13 0.24 9.23
CA PRO A 198 2.04 0.24 8.26
C PRO A 198 2.29 1.13 7.04
N VAL A 199 2.90 2.29 7.23
CA VAL A 199 3.20 3.24 6.13
C VAL A 199 4.27 2.65 5.20
N ALA A 200 5.30 2.03 5.75
CA ALA A 200 6.34 1.39 4.96
C ALA A 200 5.78 0.23 4.10
N THR A 201 4.87 -0.57 4.66
CA THR A 201 4.20 -1.65 3.91
C THR A 201 3.34 -1.12 2.76
N VAL A 202 2.66 0.01 2.94
CA VAL A 202 1.89 0.67 1.85
C VAL A 202 2.81 1.07 0.70
N HIS A 203 3.92 1.75 0.99
CA HIS A 203 4.87 2.18 -0.04
C HIS A 203 5.54 0.99 -0.75
N ALA A 204 5.88 -0.06 -0.01
CA ALA A 204 6.42 -1.29 -0.57
C ALA A 204 5.43 -1.98 -1.52
N ALA A 205 4.16 -2.13 -1.10
CA ALA A 205 3.12 -2.72 -1.93
C ALA A 205 2.84 -1.85 -3.18
N ALA A 206 2.74 -0.53 -3.02
CA ALA A 206 2.54 0.39 -4.13
C ALA A 206 3.67 0.31 -5.15
N ALA A 207 4.94 0.38 -4.72
CA ALA A 207 6.09 0.27 -5.61
C ALA A 207 6.11 -1.03 -6.41
N LEU A 208 5.83 -2.18 -5.76
CA LEU A 208 5.76 -3.48 -6.44
C LEU A 208 4.66 -3.50 -7.50
N VAL A 209 3.47 -2.98 -7.19
CA VAL A 209 2.34 -2.97 -8.12
C VAL A 209 2.60 -1.99 -9.27
N THR A 210 3.14 -0.80 -8.99
CA THR A 210 3.52 0.19 -10.00
C THR A 210 4.50 -0.38 -11.02
N TRP A 211 5.50 -1.15 -10.57
CA TRP A 211 6.42 -1.79 -11.49
C TRP A 211 5.71 -2.73 -12.48
N LEU A 212 4.71 -3.50 -12.05
CA LEU A 212 3.93 -4.38 -12.93
C LEU A 212 3.21 -3.58 -14.03
N TYR A 213 2.71 -2.39 -13.71
CA TYR A 213 2.05 -1.51 -14.68
C TYR A 213 3.03 -0.91 -15.71
N GLY A 214 4.31 -0.79 -15.37
CA GLY A 214 5.35 -0.36 -16.29
C GLY A 214 5.81 -1.43 -17.29
N ARG A 215 5.25 -2.65 -17.22
CA ARG A 215 5.69 -3.81 -18.01
C ARG A 215 4.72 -4.13 -19.16
N PRO A 216 5.10 -3.86 -20.42
CA PRO A 216 4.24 -4.13 -21.59
C PRO A 216 3.91 -5.62 -21.79
N ASP A 217 4.77 -6.50 -21.28
CA ASP A 217 4.58 -7.96 -21.28
C ASP A 217 3.55 -8.44 -20.23
N ILE A 218 3.18 -7.59 -19.27
CA ILE A 218 2.19 -7.88 -18.22
C ILE A 218 0.90 -7.11 -18.49
N ILE A 219 1.02 -5.81 -18.74
CA ILE A 219 -0.10 -4.91 -19.07
C ILE A 219 0.10 -4.40 -20.49
N ALA A 220 -0.71 -4.91 -21.42
CA ALA A 220 -0.59 -4.60 -22.85
C ALA A 220 -0.87 -3.12 -23.18
N ASP A 221 -1.77 -2.46 -22.43
CA ASP A 221 -2.05 -1.02 -22.54
C ASP A 221 -1.98 -0.33 -21.16
N PRO A 222 -0.78 0.12 -20.74
CA PRO A 222 -0.60 0.80 -19.47
C PRO A 222 -1.37 2.13 -19.37
N ALA A 223 -1.69 2.79 -20.48
CA ALA A 223 -2.45 4.04 -20.48
C ALA A 223 -3.93 3.77 -20.19
N ALA A 224 -4.53 2.78 -20.84
CA ALA A 224 -5.89 2.37 -20.57
C ALA A 224 -6.07 1.86 -19.13
N ALA A 225 -5.13 1.04 -18.63
CA ALA A 225 -5.18 0.52 -17.27
C ALA A 225 -5.10 1.64 -16.20
N ARG A 226 -4.29 2.68 -16.45
CA ARG A 226 -4.23 3.89 -15.61
C ARG A 226 -5.54 4.67 -15.65
N LEU A 227 -6.11 4.88 -16.84
CA LEU A 227 -7.37 5.59 -17.00
C LEU A 227 -8.51 4.87 -16.26
N GLU A 228 -8.60 3.55 -16.39
CA GLU A 228 -9.61 2.75 -15.66
C GLU A 228 -9.46 2.93 -14.14
N LEU A 229 -8.23 2.97 -13.63
CA LEU A 229 -7.96 3.16 -12.21
C LEU A 229 -8.31 4.59 -11.76
N ALA A 230 -8.03 5.61 -12.57
CA ALA A 230 -8.43 6.99 -12.34
C ALA A 230 -9.96 7.18 -12.35
N GLU A 231 -10.66 6.54 -13.29
CA GLU A 231 -12.13 6.55 -13.34
C GLU A 231 -12.75 5.89 -12.10
N LYS A 232 -12.18 4.76 -11.63
CA LYS A 232 -12.59 4.12 -10.37
C LYS A 232 -12.37 5.06 -9.17
N ALA A 233 -11.18 5.66 -9.07
CA ALA A 233 -10.87 6.60 -7.98
C ALA A 233 -11.80 7.82 -8.00
N GLY A 234 -12.05 8.42 -9.16
CA GLY A 234 -12.94 9.57 -9.32
C GLY A 234 -14.41 9.24 -9.01
N LYS A 235 -14.92 8.12 -9.54
CA LYS A 235 -16.31 7.69 -9.32
C LYS A 235 -16.64 7.43 -7.85
N PHE A 236 -15.66 6.94 -7.09
CA PHE A 236 -15.86 6.60 -5.68
C PHE A 236 -15.30 7.64 -4.70
N GLY A 237 -14.54 8.63 -5.19
CA GLY A 237 -13.92 9.68 -4.40
C GLY A 237 -14.92 10.55 -3.63
N GLU A 238 -16.07 10.86 -4.24
CA GLU A 238 -17.15 11.65 -3.64
C GLU A 238 -17.77 11.00 -2.38
N PHE A 239 -17.54 9.71 -2.16
CA PHE A 239 -18.01 9.01 -0.95
C PHE A 239 -16.99 9.03 0.19
N VAL A 240 -15.78 9.54 -0.08
CA VAL A 240 -14.62 9.52 0.82
C VAL A 240 -14.20 10.93 1.23
N PHE A 241 -14.24 11.89 0.30
CA PHE A 241 -13.86 13.29 0.50
C PHE A 241 -15.06 14.25 0.45
#